data_AF-A0A1I2KE59-F1
#
_entry.id   AF-A0A1I2KE59-F1
#
_cell.length_a   1.000
_cell.length_b   1.000
_cell.length_c   1.000
_cell.angle_alpha   90.00
_cell.angle_beta   90.00
_cell.angle_gamma   90.00
#
_symmetry.space_group_name_H-M   'P 1'
#
loop_
_entity.id
_entity.type
_entity.pdbx_description
1 polymer ?
#
loop_
_entity_poly.entity_id
_entity_poly.type
_entity_poly.pdbx_seq_one_letter_code
_entity_poly.pdbx_strand_id
1 'polypeptide(L)'
;MGPFVWTMRTTADVGWLRDIEPEMCDVGDVDNELMARVLLVSGDADACYWLLDPADVNHDGEWAAYVWASWYPGLGDRFDSFADLVAAERESFEELNARDGRAVEPAGAAELVDEGRRMALQGDAEGAAERFESAARKGSGVGQYLAVVMAAFLQPQVHHRIRNDVLAHPHVVEAVGAERVRAELVPLLLQQEPGAWAQRLVKGSLGEIGGASAAAEPAEFTAALEQARELARSGDTEAAWSVVAAAVPKWHSGDPLRIAPLALLTDPILRSLVTPQRATWIVTTARSDPVRP
;
A
#
# COMPACT_ATOMS: atom_id res chain seq x y z
N MET A 1 3.83 -7.00 8.00
CA MET A 1 4.01 -8.27 8.71
C MET A 1 4.04 -7.88 10.18
N GLY A 2 2.91 -8.01 10.88
CA GLY A 2 2.82 -7.70 12.30
C GLY A 2 3.43 -8.84 13.12
N PRO A 3 3.81 -8.60 14.38
CA PRO A 3 4.35 -9.66 15.22
C PRO A 3 3.24 -10.67 15.55
N PHE A 4 3.42 -11.91 15.13
CA PHE A 4 2.41 -12.96 15.27
C PHE A 4 2.50 -13.58 16.66
N VAL A 5 1.80 -13.01 17.63
CA VAL A 5 1.42 -13.71 18.87
C VAL A 5 -0.01 -14.20 18.70
N TRP A 6 -0.23 -15.52 18.70
CA TRP A 6 -1.56 -16.11 18.53
C TRP A 6 -2.29 -16.31 19.85
N THR A 7 -1.53 -16.54 20.93
CA THR A 7 -2.10 -16.75 22.26
C THR A 7 -1.29 -16.03 23.33
N MET A 8 -1.96 -15.63 24.40
CA MET A 8 -1.32 -15.12 25.61
C MET A 8 -1.24 -16.22 26.65
N ARG A 9 -0.17 -16.19 27.45
CA ARG A 9 -0.06 -17.06 28.62
C ARG A 9 -1.13 -16.70 29.64
N THR A 10 -1.68 -17.71 30.29
CA THR A 10 -2.60 -17.52 31.40
C THR A 10 -1.83 -17.17 32.66
N THR A 11 -2.52 -16.73 33.71
CA THR A 11 -1.89 -16.52 35.02
C THR A 11 -1.33 -17.80 35.65
N ALA A 12 -1.68 -18.99 35.13
CA ALA A 12 -1.11 -20.27 35.58
C ALA A 12 0.25 -20.58 34.94
N ASP A 13 0.51 -20.03 33.74
CA ASP A 13 1.63 -20.44 32.88
C ASP A 13 2.57 -19.28 32.51
N VAL A 14 2.24 -18.05 32.92
CA VAL A 14 3.12 -16.88 32.82
C VAL A 14 4.33 -17.06 33.74
N GLY A 15 5.50 -16.65 33.29
CA GLY A 15 6.73 -16.82 34.07
C GLY A 15 7.90 -16.04 33.48
N TRP A 16 9.04 -16.11 34.16
CA TRP A 16 10.25 -15.40 33.74
C TRP A 16 10.82 -16.02 32.47
N LEU A 17 11.27 -15.17 31.54
CA LEU A 17 11.81 -15.63 30.24
C LEU A 17 12.93 -16.66 30.45
N ARG A 18 13.86 -16.40 31.37
CA ARG A 18 14.96 -17.31 31.71
C ARG A 18 14.54 -18.71 32.18
N ASP A 19 13.33 -18.85 32.73
CA ASP A 19 12.85 -20.11 33.27
C ASP A 19 12.06 -20.89 32.21
N ILE A 20 11.44 -20.18 31.27
CA ILE A 20 10.59 -20.76 30.22
C ILE A 20 11.39 -21.03 28.94
N GLU A 21 12.15 -20.04 28.48
CA GLU A 21 12.95 -20.06 27.25
C GLU A 21 14.41 -19.66 27.57
N PRO A 22 15.17 -20.47 28.32
CA PRO A 22 16.51 -20.10 28.77
C PRO A 22 17.47 -19.79 27.62
N GLU A 23 17.29 -20.45 26.48
CA GLU A 23 18.12 -20.25 25.29
C GLU A 23 18.03 -18.81 24.76
N MET A 24 16.90 -18.13 24.99
CA MET A 24 16.67 -16.74 24.57
C MET A 24 17.49 -15.72 25.35
N CYS A 25 17.93 -16.06 26.57
CA CYS A 25 18.78 -15.18 27.37
C CYS A 25 20.20 -15.02 26.81
N ASP A 26 20.61 -15.89 25.88
CA ASP A 26 21.94 -15.92 25.27
C ASP A 26 21.93 -15.51 23.78
N VAL A 27 20.79 -15.09 23.22
CA VAL A 27 20.64 -14.76 21.79
C VAL A 27 21.12 -13.33 21.49
N GLY A 28 22.42 -13.16 21.24
CA GLY A 28 22.99 -11.98 20.52
C GLY A 28 22.82 -10.59 21.19
N ASP A 29 23.06 -9.50 20.44
CA ASP A 29 23.23 -8.08 20.85
C ASP A 29 22.09 -7.41 21.69
N VAL A 30 21.13 -8.17 22.23
CA VAL A 30 20.13 -7.67 23.19
C VAL A 30 20.72 -7.57 24.60
N ASP A 31 20.14 -6.69 25.41
CA ASP A 31 20.55 -6.53 26.81
C ASP A 31 20.26 -7.82 27.60
N ASN A 32 21.30 -8.66 27.77
CA ASN A 32 21.21 -9.92 28.52
C ASN A 32 20.66 -9.72 29.94
N GLU A 33 20.86 -8.54 30.55
CA GLU A 33 20.31 -8.24 31.87
C GLU A 33 18.79 -8.02 31.82
N LEU A 34 18.27 -7.48 30.71
CA LEU A 34 16.84 -7.38 30.46
C LEU A 34 16.25 -8.78 30.21
N MET A 35 16.84 -9.56 29.31
CA MET A 35 16.33 -10.89 28.97
C MET A 35 16.31 -11.83 30.19
N ALA A 36 17.25 -11.68 31.13
CA ALA A 36 17.30 -12.49 32.34
C ALA A 36 16.23 -12.13 33.40
N ARG A 37 15.54 -10.98 33.27
CA ARG A 37 14.60 -10.46 34.28
C ARG A 37 13.17 -10.23 33.77
N VAL A 38 12.95 -10.21 32.47
CA VAL A 38 11.62 -9.95 31.91
C VAL A 38 10.65 -11.12 32.12
N LEU A 39 9.38 -10.77 32.31
CA LEU A 39 8.28 -11.71 32.34
C LEU A 39 7.81 -11.99 30.91
N LEU A 40 7.74 -13.27 30.53
CA LEU A 40 7.23 -13.70 29.23
C LEU A 40 5.71 -13.85 29.30
N VAL A 41 4.98 -13.00 28.57
CA VAL A 41 3.50 -13.00 28.56
C VAL A 41 2.89 -13.60 27.30
N SER A 42 3.62 -13.63 26.18
CA SER A 42 3.16 -14.34 24.98
C SER A 42 3.23 -15.86 25.14
N GLY A 43 2.26 -16.56 24.56
CA GLY A 43 2.21 -18.01 24.44
C GLY A 43 2.75 -18.45 23.08
N ASP A 44 1.88 -19.11 22.30
CA ASP A 44 2.18 -19.51 20.92
C ASP A 44 2.36 -18.28 20.02
N ALA A 45 3.50 -18.22 19.34
CA ALA A 45 3.93 -17.12 18.49
C ALA A 45 4.94 -17.58 17.43
N ASP A 46 4.97 -16.93 16.27
CA ASP A 46 6.02 -17.15 15.28
C ASP A 46 7.24 -16.38 15.76
N ALA A 47 8.28 -17.03 16.28
CA ALA A 47 9.57 -16.44 16.71
C ALA A 47 9.53 -14.97 17.23
N CYS A 48 8.54 -14.68 18.09
CA CYS A 48 8.18 -13.37 18.61
C CYS A 48 7.74 -13.51 20.07
N TYR A 49 8.17 -12.59 20.93
CA TYR A 49 7.89 -12.60 22.36
C TYR A 49 7.38 -11.25 22.83
N TRP A 50 6.35 -11.27 23.67
CA TRP A 50 5.91 -10.10 24.42
C TRP A 50 6.44 -10.21 25.85
N LEU A 51 7.14 -9.16 26.27
CA LEU A 51 7.97 -9.14 27.46
C LEU A 51 7.58 -7.96 28.35
N LEU A 52 7.54 -8.16 29.67
CA LEU A 52 7.35 -7.09 30.66
C LEU A 52 8.58 -6.94 31.54
N ASP A 53 9.09 -5.71 31.70
CA ASP A 53 10.27 -5.43 32.54
C ASP A 53 9.87 -4.90 33.93
N PRO A 54 10.05 -5.70 35.00
CA PRO A 54 9.75 -5.23 36.36
C PRO A 54 10.71 -4.15 36.88
N ALA A 55 11.85 -3.91 36.21
CA ALA A 55 12.82 -2.87 36.59
C ALA A 55 12.49 -1.51 35.98
N ASP A 56 11.60 -1.44 34.98
CA ASP A 56 11.15 -0.22 34.34
C ASP A 56 9.65 -0.04 34.61
N VAL A 57 9.34 0.77 35.62
CA VAL A 57 7.99 0.98 36.13
C VAL A 57 7.60 2.43 35.95
N ASN A 58 6.44 2.67 35.34
CA ASN A 58 5.95 4.02 35.11
C ASN A 58 5.31 4.63 36.37
N HIS A 59 4.83 5.88 36.26
CA HIS A 59 4.24 6.61 37.39
C HIS A 59 2.95 6.00 37.98
N ASP A 60 2.25 5.15 37.21
CA ASP A 60 1.04 4.44 37.63
C ASP A 60 1.35 3.06 38.24
N GLY A 61 2.62 2.64 38.26
CA GLY A 61 3.03 1.34 38.76
C GLY A 61 2.99 0.22 37.71
N GLU A 62 2.72 0.53 36.45
CA GLU A 62 2.72 -0.44 35.35
C GLU A 62 4.15 -0.69 34.87
N TRP A 63 4.43 -1.94 34.48
CA TRP A 63 5.72 -2.34 33.93
C TRP A 63 5.79 -1.99 32.44
N ALA A 64 6.96 -1.52 32.00
CA ALA A 64 7.23 -1.31 30.60
C ALA A 64 7.11 -2.63 29.82
N ALA A 65 6.59 -2.55 28.61
CA ALA A 65 6.39 -3.69 27.74
C ALA A 65 7.21 -3.58 26.45
N TYR A 66 7.59 -4.72 25.90
CA TYR A 66 8.41 -4.82 24.69
C TYR A 66 7.97 -5.98 23.80
N VAL A 67 8.18 -5.82 22.50
CA VAL A 67 8.14 -6.93 21.53
C VAL A 67 9.57 -7.30 21.18
N TRP A 68 9.91 -8.58 21.24
CA TRP A 68 11.12 -9.11 20.62
C TRP A 68 10.71 -9.99 19.44
N ALA A 69 11.36 -9.87 18.28
CA ALA A 69 11.11 -10.76 17.15
C ALA A 69 12.42 -11.09 16.41
N SER A 70 12.56 -12.34 15.97
CA SER A 70 13.82 -12.84 15.38
C SER A 70 14.16 -12.27 14.00
N TRP A 71 13.21 -11.64 13.31
CA TRP A 71 13.34 -11.18 11.92
C TRP A 71 13.42 -9.64 11.76
N TYR A 72 13.48 -8.88 12.87
CA TYR A 72 13.79 -7.44 12.90
C TYR A 72 14.98 -7.24 13.87
N PRO A 73 15.79 -6.16 13.80
CA PRO A 73 16.91 -5.95 14.71
C PRO A 73 16.48 -5.85 16.19
N GLY A 74 16.40 -6.99 16.88
CA GLY A 74 16.36 -7.10 18.33
C GLY A 74 15.04 -6.67 18.99
N LEU A 75 15.17 -6.21 20.24
CA LEU A 75 14.08 -5.68 21.05
C LEU A 75 13.46 -4.44 20.37
N GLY A 76 12.15 -4.44 20.22
CA GLY A 76 11.38 -3.33 19.66
C GLY A 76 11.24 -2.13 20.59
N ASP A 77 10.41 -1.18 20.17
CA ASP A 77 10.14 0.04 20.94
C ASP A 77 9.54 -0.27 22.30
N ARG A 78 9.86 0.59 23.27
CA ARG A 78 9.31 0.53 24.63
C ARG A 78 7.87 1.02 24.63
N PHE A 79 6.97 0.25 25.22
CA PHE A 79 5.61 0.65 25.57
C PHE A 79 5.53 0.99 27.06
N ASP A 80 4.72 1.99 27.41
CA ASP A 80 4.57 2.46 28.80
C ASP A 80 3.89 1.44 29.72
N SER A 81 3.09 0.53 29.15
CA SER A 81 2.39 -0.54 29.87
C SER A 81 2.08 -1.73 28.95
N PHE A 82 1.66 -2.85 29.55
CA PHE A 82 1.10 -3.97 28.80
C PHE A 82 -0.17 -3.60 28.02
N ALA A 83 -0.99 -2.69 28.55
CA ALA A 83 -2.21 -2.25 27.87
C ALA A 83 -1.89 -1.46 26.58
N ASP A 84 -0.84 -0.63 26.60
CA ASP A 84 -0.40 0.13 25.42
C ASP A 84 0.14 -0.79 24.33
N LEU A 85 0.93 -1.81 24.72
CA LEU A 85 1.37 -2.87 23.81
C LEU A 85 0.16 -3.56 23.15
N VAL A 86 -0.81 -4.02 23.95
CA VAL A 86 -2.02 -4.69 23.43
C VAL A 86 -2.80 -3.79 22.49
N ALA A 87 -2.93 -2.50 22.80
CA ALA A 87 -3.63 -1.54 21.95
C ALA A 87 -2.92 -1.34 20.60
N ALA A 88 -1.60 -1.16 20.62
CA ALA A 88 -0.79 -1.01 19.41
C ALA A 88 -0.83 -2.27 18.52
N GLU A 89 -0.77 -3.45 19.15
CA GLU A 89 -0.80 -4.72 18.44
C GLU A 89 -2.18 -5.04 17.87
N ARG A 90 -3.24 -4.65 18.58
CA ARG A 90 -4.59 -4.68 18.05
C ARG A 90 -4.73 -3.78 16.82
N GLU A 91 -4.24 -2.55 16.86
CA GLU A 91 -4.27 -1.64 15.71
C GLU A 91 -3.54 -2.24 14.50
N SER A 92 -2.32 -2.76 14.71
CA SER A 92 -1.55 -3.48 13.69
C SER A 92 -2.32 -4.66 13.08
N PHE A 93 -2.97 -5.48 13.93
CA PHE A 93 -3.78 -6.60 13.48
C PHE A 93 -5.02 -6.15 12.68
N GLU A 94 -5.70 -5.10 13.12
CA GLU A 94 -6.86 -4.54 12.42
C GLU A 94 -6.45 -3.98 11.04
N GLU A 95 -5.31 -3.30 10.95
CA GLU A 95 -4.76 -2.81 9.68
C GLU A 95 -4.40 -3.95 8.71
N LEU A 96 -3.75 -5.01 9.20
CA LEU A 96 -3.42 -6.18 8.39
C LEU A 96 -4.67 -6.89 7.87
N ASN A 97 -5.67 -7.07 8.73
CA ASN A 97 -6.95 -7.65 8.30
C ASN A 97 -7.65 -6.76 7.28
N ALA A 98 -7.64 -5.43 7.48
CA ALA A 98 -8.20 -4.51 6.52
C ALA A 98 -7.51 -4.62 5.15
N ARG A 99 -6.18 -4.70 5.10
CA ARG A 99 -5.43 -4.95 3.85
C ARG A 99 -5.76 -6.28 3.20
N ASP A 100 -6.30 -7.25 3.93
CA ASP A 100 -6.81 -8.52 3.40
C ASP A 100 -8.31 -8.50 3.09
N GLY A 101 -8.97 -7.32 3.13
CA GLY A 101 -10.40 -7.18 2.90
C GLY A 101 -11.29 -7.62 4.06
N ARG A 102 -10.72 -7.81 5.25
CA ARG A 102 -11.37 -8.32 6.47
C ARG A 102 -11.42 -7.28 7.59
N ALA A 103 -11.63 -6.02 7.25
CA ALA A 103 -11.66 -4.93 8.24
C ALA A 103 -12.73 -5.17 9.32
N VAL A 104 -12.43 -4.76 10.55
CA VAL A 104 -13.36 -4.86 11.69
C VAL A 104 -14.60 -3.97 11.49
N GLU A 105 -14.41 -2.78 10.90
CA GLU A 105 -15.48 -1.81 10.64
C GLU A 105 -15.57 -1.42 9.14
N PRO A 106 -16.13 -2.29 8.28
CA PRO A 106 -16.12 -2.09 6.84
C PRO A 106 -17.13 -1.03 6.33
N ALA A 107 -18.10 -0.64 7.16
CA ALA A 107 -19.14 0.32 6.76
C ALA A 107 -18.54 1.69 6.37
N GLY A 108 -19.08 2.31 5.32
CA GLY A 108 -18.62 3.62 4.83
C GLY A 108 -17.52 3.56 3.76
N ALA A 109 -17.02 2.37 3.41
CA ALA A 109 -15.89 2.24 2.49
C ALA A 109 -16.22 2.66 1.04
N ALA A 110 -17.45 2.41 0.58
CA ALA A 110 -17.91 2.80 -0.75
C ALA A 110 -18.05 4.31 -0.88
N GLU A 111 -18.59 4.97 0.15
CA GLU A 111 -18.75 6.42 0.22
C GLU A 111 -17.40 7.13 0.20
N LEU A 112 -16.39 6.58 0.88
CA LEU A 112 -15.02 7.09 0.82
C LEU A 112 -14.39 6.94 -0.58
N VAL A 113 -14.66 5.84 -1.28
CA VAL A 113 -14.23 5.66 -2.67
C VAL A 113 -14.87 6.71 -3.59
N ASP A 114 -16.19 6.92 -3.46
CA ASP A 114 -16.91 7.92 -4.26
C ASP A 114 -16.43 9.35 -3.98
N GLU A 115 -16.16 9.67 -2.70
CA GLU A 115 -15.62 10.96 -2.30
C GLU A 115 -14.20 11.17 -2.85
N GLY A 116 -13.32 10.17 -2.71
CA GLY A 116 -11.96 10.22 -3.24
C GLY A 116 -11.95 10.37 -4.76
N ARG A 117 -12.86 9.69 -5.47
CA ARG A 117 -13.02 9.85 -6.92
C ARG A 117 -13.39 11.28 -7.29
N ARG A 118 -14.36 11.88 -6.60
CA ARG A 118 -14.76 13.27 -6.85
C ARG A 118 -13.59 14.23 -6.60
N MET A 119 -12.85 14.04 -5.51
CA MET A 119 -11.66 14.83 -5.19
C MET A 119 -10.59 14.73 -6.29
N ALA A 120 -10.27 13.51 -6.73
CA ALA A 120 -9.28 13.28 -7.79
C ALA A 120 -9.66 13.98 -9.09
N LEU A 121 -10.92 13.89 -9.51
CA LEU A 121 -11.41 14.56 -10.73
C LEU A 121 -11.43 16.09 -10.59
N GLN A 122 -11.51 16.63 -9.38
CA GLN A 122 -11.42 18.06 -9.10
C GLN A 122 -9.98 18.57 -8.95
N GLY A 123 -8.98 17.69 -9.05
CA GLY A 123 -7.57 18.03 -8.89
C GLY A 123 -7.08 18.03 -7.43
N ASP A 124 -7.92 17.61 -6.47
CA ASP A 124 -7.51 17.38 -5.09
C ASP A 124 -6.87 15.99 -4.96
N ALA A 125 -5.64 15.87 -5.45
CA ALA A 125 -4.92 14.61 -5.53
C ALA A 125 -4.54 14.04 -4.15
N GLU A 126 -4.13 14.90 -3.22
CA GLU A 126 -3.73 14.51 -1.87
C GLU A 126 -4.96 14.06 -1.08
N GLY A 127 -6.04 14.86 -1.07
CA GLY A 127 -7.29 14.47 -0.41
C GLY A 127 -7.88 13.19 -0.98
N ALA A 128 -7.83 13.01 -2.31
CA ALA A 128 -8.25 11.76 -2.93
C ALA A 128 -7.45 10.55 -2.44
N ALA A 129 -6.12 10.65 -2.41
CA ALA A 129 -5.25 9.59 -1.91
C ALA A 129 -5.60 9.21 -0.47
N GLU A 130 -5.78 10.20 0.42
CA GLU A 130 -6.17 9.97 1.82
C GLU A 130 -7.53 9.26 1.96
N ARG A 131 -8.50 9.59 1.09
CA ARG A 131 -9.81 8.91 1.09
C ARG A 131 -9.72 7.47 0.60
N PHE A 132 -8.91 7.19 -0.40
CA PHE A 132 -8.67 5.84 -0.87
C PHE A 132 -7.94 4.98 0.18
N GLU A 133 -6.94 5.53 0.87
CA GLU A 133 -6.28 4.86 2.01
C GLU A 133 -7.25 4.59 3.16
N SER A 134 -8.15 5.54 3.45
CA SER A 134 -9.18 5.36 4.47
C SER A 134 -10.21 4.30 4.08
N ALA A 135 -10.57 4.19 2.80
CA ALA A 135 -11.39 3.10 2.29
C ALA A 135 -10.66 1.74 2.36
N ALA A 136 -9.35 1.71 2.08
CA ALA A 136 -8.52 0.51 2.21
C ALA A 136 -8.45 0.02 3.67
N ARG A 137 -8.31 0.92 4.65
CA ARG A 137 -8.41 0.60 6.09
C ARG A 137 -9.78 0.05 6.51
N LYS A 138 -10.82 0.25 5.67
CA LYS A 138 -12.14 -0.37 5.82
C LYS A 138 -12.33 -1.63 4.97
N GLY A 139 -11.25 -2.17 4.40
CA GLY A 139 -11.28 -3.42 3.63
C GLY A 139 -11.69 -3.27 2.17
N SER A 140 -11.73 -2.04 1.63
CA SER A 140 -12.09 -1.82 0.23
C SER A 140 -10.91 -2.12 -0.69
N GLY A 141 -11.03 -3.22 -1.44
CA GLY A 141 -10.09 -3.53 -2.51
C GLY A 141 -10.04 -2.44 -3.59
N VAL A 142 -11.18 -1.81 -3.91
CA VAL A 142 -11.22 -0.65 -4.82
C VAL A 142 -10.45 0.54 -4.25
N GLY A 143 -10.64 0.85 -2.96
CA GLY A 143 -9.90 1.91 -2.28
C GLY A 143 -8.40 1.64 -2.31
N GLN A 144 -7.99 0.42 -1.98
CA GLN A 144 -6.59 0.01 -2.00
C GLN A 144 -5.97 0.13 -3.41
N TYR A 145 -6.70 -0.29 -4.45
CA TYR A 145 -6.28 -0.10 -5.84
C TYR A 145 -6.12 1.37 -6.22
N LEU A 146 -7.12 2.21 -5.94
CA LEU A 146 -7.09 3.63 -6.32
C LEU A 146 -6.04 4.41 -5.54
N ALA A 147 -5.72 4.01 -4.30
CA ALA A 147 -4.58 4.55 -3.56
C ALA A 147 -3.25 4.27 -4.29
N VAL A 148 -3.07 3.06 -4.85
CA VAL A 148 -1.90 2.72 -5.68
C VAL A 148 -1.88 3.50 -6.99
N VAL A 149 -3.04 3.72 -7.63
CA VAL A 149 -3.13 4.56 -8.83
C VAL A 149 -2.68 5.99 -8.54
N MET A 150 -3.13 6.59 -7.43
CA MET A 150 -2.68 7.93 -7.03
C MET A 150 -1.19 7.95 -6.68
N ALA A 151 -0.70 6.94 -5.96
CA ALA A 151 0.71 6.81 -5.65
C ALA A 151 1.59 6.69 -6.90
N ALA A 152 1.10 6.11 -8.00
CA ALA A 152 1.85 6.03 -9.26
C ALA A 152 2.23 7.40 -9.84
N PHE A 153 1.41 8.43 -9.59
CA PHE A 153 1.67 9.80 -10.01
C PHE A 153 2.40 10.64 -8.95
N LEU A 154 2.16 10.35 -7.67
CA LEU A 154 2.67 11.15 -6.56
C LEU A 154 4.01 10.65 -6.00
N GLN A 155 4.37 9.38 -6.21
CA GLN A 155 5.49 8.74 -5.55
C GLN A 155 6.42 8.02 -6.55
N PRO A 156 7.75 8.17 -6.44
CA PRO A 156 8.69 7.53 -7.38
C PRO A 156 8.71 5.99 -7.34
N GLN A 157 8.32 5.36 -6.22
CA GLN A 157 8.54 3.93 -5.95
C GLN A 157 7.24 3.12 -5.82
N VAL A 158 6.28 3.34 -6.72
CA VAL A 158 4.97 2.66 -6.67
C VAL A 158 5.05 1.13 -6.86
N HIS A 159 6.13 0.59 -7.43
CA HIS A 159 6.26 -0.85 -7.70
C HIS A 159 6.18 -1.72 -6.43
N HIS A 160 6.64 -1.22 -5.28
CA HIS A 160 6.47 -1.90 -3.99
C HIS A 160 5.00 -1.98 -3.57
N ARG A 161 4.23 -0.91 -3.82
CA ARG A 161 2.78 -0.87 -3.55
C ARG A 161 1.99 -1.77 -4.50
N ILE A 162 2.37 -1.84 -5.78
CA ILE A 162 1.74 -2.78 -6.72
C ILE A 162 1.95 -4.22 -6.23
N ARG A 163 3.17 -4.55 -5.75
CA ARG A 163 3.48 -5.86 -5.20
C ARG A 163 2.70 -6.15 -3.91
N ASN A 164 2.84 -5.27 -2.92
CA ASN A 164 2.40 -5.53 -1.56
C ASN A 164 0.93 -5.17 -1.33
N ASP A 165 0.38 -4.18 -2.04
CA ASP A 165 -0.98 -3.69 -1.80
C ASP A 165 -1.97 -4.16 -2.88
N VAL A 166 -1.53 -4.72 -4.01
CA VAL A 166 -2.45 -5.21 -5.06
C VAL A 166 -2.25 -6.69 -5.34
N LEU A 167 -1.05 -7.08 -5.80
CA LEU A 167 -0.81 -8.47 -6.22
C LEU A 167 -0.80 -9.46 -5.05
N ALA A 168 -0.38 -9.02 -3.86
CA ALA A 168 -0.39 -9.85 -2.65
C ALA A 168 -1.80 -10.09 -2.06
N HIS A 169 -2.82 -9.35 -2.52
CA HIS A 169 -4.15 -9.35 -1.90
C HIS A 169 -5.25 -9.71 -2.92
N PRO A 170 -5.70 -10.98 -2.97
CA PRO A 170 -6.70 -11.45 -3.94
C PRO A 170 -7.98 -10.63 -3.97
N HIS A 171 -8.46 -10.15 -2.82
CA HIS A 171 -9.68 -9.35 -2.72
C HIS A 171 -9.61 -8.03 -3.53
N VAL A 172 -8.40 -7.46 -3.73
CA VAL A 172 -8.19 -6.28 -4.58
C VAL A 172 -8.37 -6.64 -6.04
N VAL A 173 -7.76 -7.75 -6.46
CA VAL A 173 -7.85 -8.25 -7.84
C VAL A 173 -9.29 -8.65 -8.18
N GLU A 174 -10.01 -9.26 -7.23
CA GLU A 174 -11.43 -9.61 -7.37
C GLU A 174 -12.31 -8.37 -7.51
N ALA A 175 -12.06 -7.33 -6.71
CA ALA A 175 -12.85 -6.09 -6.71
C ALA A 175 -12.66 -5.26 -8.01
N VAL A 176 -11.47 -5.31 -8.60
CA VAL A 176 -11.07 -4.43 -9.72
C VAL A 176 -11.02 -5.17 -11.07
N GLY A 177 -10.80 -6.47 -11.03
CA GLY A 177 -10.64 -7.35 -12.19
C GLY A 177 -9.16 -7.52 -12.60
N ALA A 178 -8.75 -8.78 -12.79
CA ALA A 178 -7.38 -9.14 -13.16
C ALA A 178 -6.92 -8.51 -14.49
N GLU A 179 -7.81 -8.37 -15.47
CA GLU A 179 -7.48 -7.74 -16.76
C GLU A 179 -7.08 -6.27 -16.60
N ARG A 180 -7.75 -5.54 -15.70
CA ARG A 180 -7.43 -4.15 -15.40
C ARG A 180 -6.08 -4.04 -14.70
N VAL A 181 -5.85 -4.83 -13.67
CA VAL A 181 -4.56 -4.86 -12.96
C VAL A 181 -3.43 -5.18 -13.93
N ARG A 182 -3.65 -6.14 -14.85
CA ARG A 182 -2.69 -6.53 -15.89
C ARG A 182 -2.42 -5.40 -16.87
N ALA A 183 -3.43 -4.65 -17.29
CA ALA A 183 -3.25 -3.56 -18.24
C ALA A 183 -2.65 -2.28 -17.62
N GLU A 184 -3.04 -1.94 -16.39
CA GLU A 184 -2.77 -0.63 -15.80
C GLU A 184 -1.56 -0.64 -14.85
N LEU A 185 -1.36 -1.69 -14.05
CA LEU A 185 -0.32 -1.72 -13.02
C LEU A 185 0.87 -2.62 -13.35
N VAL A 186 0.65 -3.76 -14.01
CA VAL A 186 1.76 -4.67 -14.37
C VAL A 186 2.83 -4.00 -15.23
N PRO A 187 2.54 -3.12 -16.21
CA PRO A 187 3.59 -2.41 -16.92
C PRO A 187 4.45 -1.57 -15.96
N LEU A 188 3.86 -0.86 -15.01
CA LEU A 188 4.61 -0.05 -14.03
C LEU A 188 5.51 -0.91 -13.14
N LEU A 189 5.04 -2.09 -12.72
CA LEU A 189 5.85 -3.05 -11.98
C LEU A 189 7.04 -3.54 -12.81
N LEU A 190 6.80 -4.04 -14.03
CA LEU A 190 7.84 -4.64 -14.88
C LEU A 190 8.85 -3.60 -15.39
N GLN A 191 8.47 -2.32 -15.46
CA GLN A 191 9.39 -1.24 -15.80
C GLN A 191 10.47 -1.03 -14.72
N GLN A 192 10.12 -1.23 -13.45
CA GLN A 192 11.07 -1.12 -12.32
C GLN A 192 11.73 -2.46 -11.99
N GLU A 193 10.99 -3.57 -12.17
CA GLU A 193 11.40 -4.92 -11.81
C GLU A 193 11.28 -5.86 -13.02
N PRO A 194 12.18 -5.78 -14.01
CA PRO A 194 12.10 -6.57 -15.24
C PRO A 194 12.46 -8.06 -15.04
N GLY A 195 12.83 -8.47 -13.83
CA GLY A 195 13.32 -9.81 -13.52
C GLY A 195 12.26 -10.92 -13.62
N ALA A 196 12.74 -12.15 -13.82
CA ALA A 196 11.88 -13.34 -13.92
C ALA A 196 11.04 -13.62 -12.65
N TRP A 197 11.43 -13.06 -11.50
CA TRP A 197 10.65 -13.16 -10.26
C TRP A 197 9.34 -12.36 -10.37
N ALA A 198 9.36 -11.15 -10.93
CA ALA A 198 8.18 -10.30 -11.07
C ALA A 198 7.18 -10.91 -12.06
N GLN A 199 7.69 -11.48 -13.16
CA GLN A 199 6.86 -12.21 -14.11
C GLN A 199 6.17 -13.43 -13.48
N ARG A 200 6.90 -14.19 -12.65
CA ARG A 200 6.33 -15.33 -11.89
C ARG A 200 5.28 -14.87 -10.88
N LEU A 201 5.53 -13.77 -10.16
CA LEU A 201 4.57 -13.18 -9.24
C LEU A 201 3.28 -12.78 -9.96
N VAL A 202 3.38 -12.07 -11.08
CA VAL A 202 2.22 -11.66 -11.90
C VAL A 202 1.44 -12.88 -12.39
N LYS A 203 2.14 -13.91 -12.90
CA LYS A 203 1.50 -15.16 -13.32
C LYS A 203 0.78 -15.87 -12.17
N GLY A 204 1.40 -15.91 -10.99
CA GLY A 204 0.81 -16.52 -9.79
C GLY A 204 -0.42 -15.75 -9.27
N SER A 205 -0.43 -14.43 -9.39
CA SER A 205 -1.48 -13.57 -8.82
C SER A 205 -2.66 -13.36 -9.77
N LEU A 206 -2.41 -13.29 -11.09
CA LEU A 206 -3.43 -12.94 -12.09
C LEU A 206 -3.78 -14.09 -13.06
N GLY A 207 -3.10 -15.24 -12.96
CA GLY A 207 -3.26 -16.36 -13.89
C GLY A 207 -2.53 -16.17 -15.23
N GLU A 208 -2.81 -17.04 -16.19
CA GLU A 208 -2.18 -17.02 -17.53
C GLU A 208 -2.46 -15.70 -18.28
N ILE A 209 -1.49 -15.28 -19.08
CA ILE A 209 -1.51 -14.03 -19.84
C ILE A 209 -2.45 -14.19 -21.03
N GLY A 210 -3.75 -13.97 -20.83
CA GLY A 210 -4.58 -13.43 -21.90
C GLY A 210 -4.06 -12.04 -22.26
N GLY A 211 -4.09 -11.68 -23.54
CA GLY A 211 -3.68 -10.35 -23.99
C GLY A 211 -4.63 -9.27 -23.46
N ALA A 212 -4.47 -8.87 -22.20
CA ALA A 212 -5.18 -7.75 -21.62
C ALA A 212 -4.82 -6.51 -22.43
N SER A 213 -5.76 -6.02 -23.21
CA SER A 213 -5.62 -4.72 -23.84
C SER A 213 -6.02 -3.66 -22.83
N ALA A 214 -5.21 -2.60 -22.71
CA ALA A 214 -5.61 -1.45 -21.93
C ALA A 214 -6.96 -0.93 -22.41
N ALA A 215 -7.81 -0.53 -21.45
CA ALA A 215 -9.07 0.11 -21.79
C ALA A 215 -8.78 1.31 -22.70
N ALA A 216 -9.52 1.41 -23.81
CA ALA A 216 -9.29 2.47 -24.78
C ALA A 216 -9.37 3.84 -24.09
N GLU A 217 -8.42 4.72 -24.44
CA GLU A 217 -8.51 6.12 -24.07
C GLU A 217 -9.63 6.81 -24.87
N PRO A 218 -10.21 7.91 -24.38
CA PRO A 218 -11.14 8.71 -25.16
C PRO A 218 -10.54 9.07 -26.52
N ALA A 219 -11.36 9.13 -27.58
CA ALA A 219 -10.87 9.31 -28.96
C ALA A 219 -10.01 10.57 -29.12
N GLU A 220 -10.45 11.70 -28.57
CA GLU A 220 -9.70 12.97 -28.60
C GLU A 220 -8.37 12.86 -27.86
N PHE A 221 -8.36 12.18 -26.71
CA PHE A 221 -7.14 11.96 -25.95
C PHE A 221 -6.19 11.02 -26.69
N THR A 222 -6.72 9.95 -27.30
CA THR A 222 -5.94 9.01 -28.13
C THR A 222 -5.23 9.73 -29.27
N ALA A 223 -5.94 10.60 -30.00
CA ALA A 223 -5.35 11.40 -31.07
C ALA A 223 -4.22 12.33 -30.55
N ALA A 224 -4.42 12.96 -29.39
CA ALA A 224 -3.39 13.76 -28.75
C ALA A 224 -2.16 12.92 -28.34
N LEU A 225 -2.36 11.71 -27.81
CA LEU A 225 -1.26 10.79 -27.48
C LEU A 225 -0.50 10.35 -28.74
N GLU A 226 -1.19 10.08 -29.84
CA GLU A 226 -0.55 9.73 -31.13
C GLU A 226 0.33 10.87 -31.66
N GLN A 227 -0.20 12.10 -31.67
CA GLN A 227 0.56 13.29 -32.04
C GLN A 227 1.77 13.50 -31.12
N ALA A 228 1.58 13.37 -29.80
CA ALA A 228 2.67 13.50 -28.83
C ALA A 228 3.75 12.42 -29.05
N ARG A 229 3.38 11.18 -29.40
CA ARG A 229 4.36 10.12 -29.73
C ARG A 229 5.14 10.45 -30.99
N GLU A 230 4.51 11.03 -32.01
CA GLU A 230 5.22 11.45 -33.23
C GLU A 230 6.27 12.53 -32.93
N LEU A 231 5.89 13.56 -32.17
CA LEU A 231 6.80 14.61 -31.72
C LEU A 231 7.93 14.07 -30.82
N ALA A 232 7.61 13.17 -29.89
CA ALA A 232 8.62 12.56 -29.03
C ALA A 232 9.63 11.72 -29.83
N ARG A 233 9.17 10.99 -30.87
CA ARG A 233 10.06 10.21 -31.76
C ARG A 233 10.94 11.11 -32.63
N SER A 234 10.49 12.30 -33.00
CA SER A 234 11.30 13.29 -33.73
C SER A 234 12.27 14.07 -32.83
N GLY A 235 12.20 13.87 -31.51
CA GLY A 235 13.07 14.50 -30.52
C GLY A 235 12.52 15.80 -29.92
N ASP A 236 11.32 16.24 -30.32
CA ASP A 236 10.69 17.45 -29.80
C ASP A 236 9.85 17.14 -28.54
N THR A 237 10.54 16.85 -27.44
CA THR A 237 9.92 16.40 -26.18
C THR A 237 9.07 17.47 -25.51
N GLU A 238 9.39 18.76 -25.66
CA GLU A 238 8.60 19.87 -25.11
C GLU A 238 7.34 20.14 -25.91
N ALA A 239 7.38 20.06 -27.25
CA ALA A 239 6.16 20.11 -28.05
C ALA A 239 5.27 18.89 -27.77
N ALA A 240 5.87 17.69 -27.64
CA ALA A 240 5.13 16.48 -27.26
C ALA A 240 4.43 16.65 -25.90
N TRP A 241 5.14 17.17 -24.89
CA TRP A 241 4.53 17.47 -23.60
C TRP A 241 3.43 18.53 -23.70
N SER A 242 3.61 19.58 -24.51
CA SER A 242 2.60 20.63 -24.68
C SER A 242 1.29 20.08 -25.24
N VAL A 243 1.35 19.10 -26.15
CA VAL A 243 0.16 18.39 -26.66
C VAL A 243 -0.52 17.59 -25.55
N VAL A 244 0.24 16.84 -24.75
CA VAL A 244 -0.29 16.08 -23.60
C VAL A 244 -0.94 17.02 -22.58
N ALA A 245 -0.25 18.08 -22.18
CA ALA A 245 -0.74 19.06 -21.22
C ALA A 245 -2.04 19.74 -21.68
N ALA A 246 -2.19 20.02 -22.98
CA ALA A 246 -3.43 20.57 -23.52
C ALA A 246 -4.61 19.57 -23.50
N ALA A 247 -4.32 18.26 -23.54
CA ALA A 247 -5.33 17.20 -23.58
C ALA A 247 -5.78 16.75 -22.19
N VAL A 248 -4.90 16.79 -21.18
CA VAL A 248 -5.15 16.32 -19.81
C VAL A 248 -6.40 16.94 -19.14
N PRO A 249 -6.66 18.26 -19.19
CA PRO A 249 -7.88 18.86 -18.60
C PRO A 249 -9.19 18.39 -19.24
N LYS A 250 -9.13 17.88 -20.48
CA LYS A 250 -10.28 17.38 -21.25
C LYS A 250 -10.47 15.87 -21.13
N TRP A 251 -9.50 15.19 -20.52
CA TRP A 251 -9.58 13.75 -20.32
C TRP A 251 -10.71 13.39 -19.36
N HIS A 252 -11.52 12.41 -19.76
CA HIS A 252 -12.60 11.87 -18.94
C HIS A 252 -12.75 10.37 -19.20
N SER A 253 -13.29 9.63 -18.24
CA SER A 253 -13.64 8.23 -18.44
C SER A 253 -15.06 7.95 -17.92
N GLY A 254 -15.82 7.14 -18.65
CA GLY A 254 -17.10 6.61 -18.17
C GLY A 254 -16.93 5.51 -17.12
N ASP A 255 -15.70 5.06 -16.92
CA ASP A 255 -15.35 4.05 -15.93
C ASP A 255 -15.04 4.72 -14.58
N PRO A 256 -15.74 4.38 -13.49
CA PRO A 256 -15.52 4.98 -12.18
C PRO A 256 -14.11 4.72 -11.62
N LEU A 257 -13.43 3.64 -12.04
CA LEU A 257 -12.10 3.29 -11.57
C LEU A 257 -10.97 4.04 -12.33
N ARG A 258 -11.32 4.77 -13.39
CA ARG A 258 -10.36 5.55 -14.18
C ARG A 258 -10.44 7.02 -13.76
N ILE A 259 -9.60 7.35 -12.78
CA ILE A 259 -9.48 8.71 -12.21
C ILE A 259 -8.30 9.51 -12.78
N ALA A 260 -7.34 8.83 -13.42
CA ALA A 260 -6.19 9.44 -14.07
C ALA A 260 -5.75 8.64 -15.32
N PRO A 261 -5.13 9.29 -16.32
CA PRO A 261 -4.65 8.62 -17.54
C PRO A 261 -3.35 7.86 -17.29
N LEU A 262 -3.42 6.68 -16.68
CA LEU A 262 -2.24 5.81 -16.41
C LEU A 262 -1.44 5.47 -17.67
N ALA A 263 -2.06 5.52 -18.85
CA ALA A 263 -1.38 5.36 -20.13
C ALA A 263 -0.15 6.28 -20.28
N LEU A 264 -0.16 7.47 -19.67
CA LEU A 264 0.99 8.39 -19.71
C LEU A 264 2.22 7.84 -18.96
N LEU A 265 2.03 6.98 -17.96
CA LEU A 265 3.11 6.36 -17.20
C LEU A 265 3.51 4.99 -17.79
N THR A 266 2.57 4.28 -18.40
CA THR A 266 2.82 2.94 -18.95
C THR A 266 3.35 2.95 -20.37
N ASP A 267 3.07 4.00 -21.15
CA ASP A 267 3.48 4.10 -22.56
C ASP A 267 5.01 4.18 -22.70
N PRO A 268 5.66 3.27 -23.46
CA PRO A 268 7.12 3.22 -23.57
C PRO A 268 7.77 4.49 -24.11
N ILE A 269 7.04 5.28 -24.92
CA ILE A 269 7.52 6.51 -25.55
C ILE A 269 7.20 7.69 -24.64
N LEU A 270 5.93 7.84 -24.24
CA LEU A 270 5.45 9.02 -23.52
C LEU A 270 5.92 9.08 -22.07
N ARG A 271 6.18 7.94 -21.42
CA ARG A 271 6.63 7.93 -20.01
C ARG A 271 7.90 8.75 -19.77
N SER A 272 8.77 8.86 -20.78
CA SER A 272 10.00 9.67 -20.68
C SER A 272 9.72 11.17 -20.61
N LEU A 273 8.54 11.61 -21.05
CA LEU A 273 8.08 12.99 -20.95
C LEU A 273 7.55 13.32 -19.55
N VAL A 274 7.14 12.31 -18.78
CA VAL A 274 6.46 12.50 -17.49
C VAL A 274 7.49 12.55 -16.36
N THR A 275 7.99 13.74 -16.07
CA THR A 275 8.79 14.01 -14.86
C THR A 275 7.93 13.92 -13.60
N PRO A 276 8.50 13.83 -12.39
CA PRO A 276 7.73 13.85 -11.14
C PRO A 276 6.79 15.07 -11.05
N GLN A 277 7.26 16.26 -11.43
CA GLN A 277 6.44 17.47 -11.43
C GLN A 277 5.27 17.38 -12.41
N ARG A 278 5.51 16.78 -13.60
CA ARG A 278 4.48 16.56 -14.61
C ARG A 278 3.48 15.48 -14.17
N ALA A 279 3.94 14.45 -13.48
CA ALA A 279 3.09 13.41 -12.90
C ALA A 279 2.15 14.00 -11.83
N THR A 280 2.68 14.79 -10.89
CA THR A 280 1.88 15.53 -9.91
C THR A 280 0.90 16.48 -10.62
N TRP A 281 1.37 17.25 -11.60
CA TRP A 281 0.51 18.16 -12.36
C TRP A 281 -0.64 17.44 -13.07
N ILE A 282 -0.42 16.25 -13.61
CA ILE A 282 -1.48 15.47 -14.26
C ILE A 282 -2.63 15.21 -13.28
N VAL A 283 -2.34 14.79 -12.05
CA VAL A 283 -3.37 14.43 -11.06
C VAL A 283 -3.93 15.63 -10.27
N THR A 284 -3.23 16.76 -10.23
CA THR A 284 -3.75 18.00 -9.64
C THR A 284 -4.50 18.89 -10.63
N THR A 285 -4.50 18.52 -11.92
CA THR A 285 -5.30 19.21 -12.95
C THR A 285 -6.75 18.72 -12.90
N ALA A 286 -7.67 19.62 -12.54
CA ALA A 286 -9.10 19.34 -12.59
C ALA A 286 -9.54 18.87 -14.00
N ARG A 287 -10.43 17.88 -14.03
CA ARG A 287 -11.05 17.37 -15.25
C ARG A 287 -12.32 18.14 -15.55
N SER A 288 -12.55 18.41 -16.83
CA SER A 288 -13.81 18.99 -17.28
C SER A 288 -14.92 17.97 -17.06
N ASP A 289 -15.87 18.28 -16.19
CA ASP A 289 -17.06 17.47 -16.01
C ASP A 289 -17.94 17.63 -17.27
N PRO A 290 -18.22 16.57 -18.05
CA PRO A 290 -19.08 16.69 -19.23
C PRO A 290 -20.53 17.10 -18.87
N VAL A 291 -20.88 17.16 -17.57
CA VAL A 291 -22.23 17.46 -17.06
C VAL A 291 -22.40 18.91 -16.55
N ARG A 292 -21.41 19.81 -16.69
CA ARG A 292 -21.62 21.24 -16.38
C ARG A 292 -21.71 22.12 -17.64
N PRO A 293 -22.84 22.79 -17.90
CA PRO A 293 -22.96 23.80 -18.95
C PRO A 293 -22.14 25.06 -18.65
#